data_AF-A0A961BLV3-F1
#
_entry.id   AF-A0A961BLV3-F1
#
_cell.length_a   1.000
_cell.length_b   1.000
_cell.length_c   1.000
_cell.angle_alpha   90.00
_cell.angle_beta   90.00
_cell.angle_gamma   90.00
#
_symmetry.space_group_name_H-M   'P 1'
#
loop_
_entity.id
_entity.type
_entity.pdbx_description
1 polymer ?
#
loop_
_entity_poly.entity_id
_entity_poly.type
_entity_poly.pdbx_seq_one_letter_code
_entity_poly.pdbx_strand_id
1 'polypeptide(L)'
;PFTARPDTLESVKRRLGTRFDVNRIGTAAGNEEIDKTIGLVLAKLDELGLTENTYVLYTADHGAQGRNANGALTNGKGTVWEGGLRVPLVVAGPGIPAGVFSHVRASTVDILPTILELASAPSATVPRGVEGISLAGVLKNDPDKAPKRQREELVIHFPHYDKDEAGPASAIYLGNHKLIRFYETEQRQLFDLSTDLAEQ
;
A
#
# COMPACT_ATOMS: atom_id res chain seq x y z
N PRO A 1 11.97 -22.51 1.47
CA PRO A 1 10.95 -21.65 0.81
C PRO A 1 10.85 -20.22 1.39
N PHE A 2 11.94 -19.69 1.96
CA PHE A 2 11.98 -18.31 2.44
C PHE A 2 12.99 -17.55 1.59
N THR A 3 12.62 -16.35 1.15
CA THR A 3 13.44 -15.47 0.29
C THR A 3 14.59 -14.80 1.06
N ALA A 4 14.63 -14.96 2.39
CA ALA A 4 15.67 -14.42 3.24
C ALA A 4 16.97 -15.22 3.13
N ARG A 5 18.11 -14.52 3.25
CA ARG A 5 19.41 -15.19 3.35
C ARG A 5 19.50 -16.02 4.65
N PRO A 6 20.30 -17.10 4.66
CA PRO A 6 20.41 -17.98 5.83
C PRO A 6 20.81 -17.25 7.13
N ASP A 7 21.71 -16.27 7.04
CA ASP A 7 22.16 -15.44 8.14
C ASP A 7 21.05 -14.54 8.69
N THR A 8 20.26 -13.88 7.83
CA THR A 8 19.08 -13.12 8.26
C THR A 8 18.08 -14.03 8.96
N LEU A 9 17.80 -15.23 8.40
CA LEU A 9 16.86 -16.18 8.99
C LEU A 9 17.32 -16.65 10.38
N GLU A 10 18.60 -17.00 10.54
CA GLU A 10 19.15 -17.41 11.85
C GLU A 10 19.17 -16.28 12.87
N SER A 11 19.45 -15.05 12.43
CA SER A 11 19.35 -13.85 13.28
C SER A 11 17.92 -13.65 13.81
N VAL A 12 16.93 -13.69 12.91
CA VAL A 12 15.51 -13.54 13.28
C VAL A 12 15.04 -14.66 14.18
N LYS A 13 15.40 -15.93 13.89
CA LYS A 13 15.10 -17.08 14.76
C LYS A 13 15.61 -16.86 16.18
N ARG A 14 16.85 -16.40 16.33
CA ARG A 14 17.46 -16.14 17.65
C ARG A 14 16.72 -15.05 18.41
N ARG A 15 16.30 -14.00 17.71
CA ARG A 15 15.65 -12.81 18.28
C ARG A 15 14.18 -13.07 18.67
N LEU A 16 13.46 -13.86 17.87
CA LEU A 16 12.05 -14.20 18.10
C LEU A 16 11.85 -15.48 18.92
N GLY A 17 12.87 -16.34 19.01
CA GLY A 17 12.82 -17.61 19.71
C GLY A 17 11.76 -18.56 19.14
N THR A 18 11.17 -19.37 20.00
CA THR A 18 10.11 -20.35 19.65
C THR A 18 8.70 -19.78 19.78
N ARG A 19 8.56 -18.45 19.97
CA ARG A 19 7.27 -17.78 20.19
C ARG A 19 6.35 -17.86 18.96
N PHE A 20 6.92 -18.05 17.78
CA PHE A 20 6.20 -18.06 16.51
C PHE A 20 6.56 -19.30 15.70
N ASP A 21 5.61 -19.75 14.87
CA ASP A 21 5.86 -20.87 13.95
C ASP A 21 6.91 -20.52 12.88
N VAL A 22 7.41 -21.56 12.22
CA VAL A 22 8.45 -21.45 11.20
C VAL A 22 8.07 -20.57 10.01
N ASN A 23 6.78 -20.48 9.68
CA ASN A 23 6.30 -19.65 8.58
C ASN A 23 6.34 -18.17 8.96
N ARG A 24 5.86 -17.81 10.16
CA ARG A 24 5.93 -16.44 10.69
C ARG A 24 7.36 -15.96 10.86
N ILE A 25 8.25 -16.81 11.36
CA ILE A 25 9.69 -16.52 11.42
C ILE A 25 10.25 -16.29 10.03
N GLY A 26 9.90 -17.15 9.07
CA GLY A 26 10.34 -17.00 7.68
C GLY A 26 9.83 -15.75 6.99
N THR A 27 8.57 -15.36 7.21
CA THR A 27 7.99 -14.10 6.72
C THR A 27 8.70 -12.89 7.34
N ALA A 28 8.92 -12.90 8.66
CA ALA A 28 9.65 -11.82 9.34
C ALA A 28 11.08 -11.69 8.80
N ALA A 29 11.77 -12.81 8.57
CA ALA A 29 13.09 -12.81 7.95
C ALA A 29 13.07 -12.28 6.52
N GLY A 30 12.05 -12.63 5.72
CA GLY A 30 11.87 -12.10 4.37
C GLY A 30 11.67 -10.58 4.36
N ASN A 31 10.85 -10.07 5.27
CA ASN A 31 10.65 -8.63 5.41
C ASN A 31 11.92 -7.90 5.86
N GLU A 32 12.67 -8.47 6.81
CA GLU A 32 13.96 -7.90 7.24
C GLU A 32 15.00 -7.88 6.10
N GLU A 33 14.96 -8.86 5.18
CA GLU A 33 15.83 -8.87 4.00
C GLU A 33 15.45 -7.78 2.99
N ILE A 34 14.16 -7.54 2.78
CA ILE A 34 13.66 -6.44 1.95
C ILE A 34 14.10 -5.09 2.54
N ASP A 35 13.91 -4.90 3.84
CA ASP A 35 14.31 -3.69 4.57
C ASP A 35 15.82 -3.41 4.42
N LYS A 36 16.67 -4.42 4.66
CA LYS A 36 18.12 -4.33 4.43
C LYS A 36 18.45 -3.94 2.98
N THR A 37 17.76 -4.55 2.01
CA THR A 37 18.00 -4.27 0.59
C THR A 37 17.62 -2.85 0.21
N ILE A 38 16.52 -2.32 0.74
CA ILE A 38 16.15 -0.90 0.59
C ILE A 38 17.23 -0.02 1.22
N GLY A 39 17.72 -0.37 2.42
CA GLY A 39 18.82 0.32 3.08
C GLY A 39 20.10 0.40 2.24
N LEU A 40 20.42 -0.63 1.46
CA LEU A 40 21.56 -0.60 0.52
C LEU A 40 21.36 0.41 -0.60
N VAL A 41 20.14 0.52 -1.15
CA VAL A 41 19.83 1.51 -2.19
C VAL A 41 19.92 2.92 -1.62
N LEU A 42 19.33 3.17 -0.44
CA LEU A 42 19.36 4.47 0.23
C LEU A 42 20.80 4.90 0.58
N ALA A 43 21.59 4.00 1.17
CA ALA A 43 22.99 4.27 1.49
C ALA A 43 23.80 4.58 0.23
N LYS A 44 23.47 3.95 -0.91
CA LYS A 44 24.14 4.26 -2.18
C LYS A 44 23.76 5.62 -2.74
N LEU A 45 22.52 6.07 -2.57
CA LEU A 45 22.11 7.43 -2.91
C LEU A 45 22.90 8.46 -2.08
N ASP A 46 23.08 8.20 -0.78
CA ASP A 46 23.87 9.06 0.11
C ASP A 46 25.34 9.11 -0.31
N GLU A 47 25.98 7.96 -0.56
CA GLU A 47 27.38 7.86 -1.00
C GLU A 47 27.63 8.63 -2.30
N LEU A 48 26.67 8.59 -3.23
CA LEU A 48 26.75 9.28 -4.52
C LEU A 48 26.35 10.77 -4.42
N GLY A 49 25.90 11.25 -3.27
CA GLY A 49 25.42 12.62 -3.09
C GLY A 49 24.12 12.92 -3.85
N LEU A 50 23.28 11.91 -4.10
CA LEU A 50 22.05 12.02 -4.90
C LEU A 50 20.78 12.17 -4.05
N THR A 51 20.87 12.00 -2.73
CA THR A 51 19.71 12.00 -1.81
C THR A 51 18.86 13.27 -1.90
N GLU A 52 19.50 14.43 -1.88
CA GLU A 52 18.80 15.74 -1.96
C GLU A 52 18.20 16.05 -3.35
N ASN A 53 18.35 15.15 -4.32
CA ASN A 53 17.79 15.28 -5.67
C ASN A 53 17.05 14.02 -6.13
N THR A 54 16.69 13.13 -5.19
CA THR A 54 16.01 11.86 -5.50
C THR A 54 14.74 11.74 -4.68
N TYR A 55 13.61 11.49 -5.35
CA TYR A 55 12.40 11.03 -4.67
C TYR A 55 12.42 9.51 -4.57
N VAL A 56 12.17 8.99 -3.38
CA VAL A 56 12.03 7.55 -3.11
C VAL A 56 10.58 7.28 -2.73
N LEU A 57 9.93 6.40 -3.48
CA LEU A 57 8.57 5.92 -3.22
C LEU A 57 8.64 4.43 -2.92
N TYR A 58 8.17 4.02 -1.75
CA TYR A 58 8.03 2.62 -1.36
C TYR A 58 6.55 2.26 -1.21
N THR A 59 6.14 1.18 -1.86
CA THR A 59 4.77 0.64 -1.79
C THR A 59 4.76 -0.87 -2.00
N ALA A 60 3.61 -1.50 -1.77
CA ALA A 60 3.30 -2.85 -2.25
C ALA A 60 2.22 -2.80 -3.33
N ASP A 61 2.04 -3.90 -4.06
CA ASP A 61 1.03 -4.07 -5.12
C ASP A 61 -0.30 -4.60 -4.57
N HIS A 62 -0.26 -5.37 -3.48
CA HIS A 62 -1.44 -5.90 -2.78
C HIS A 62 -1.11 -6.20 -1.30
N GLY A 63 -2.14 -6.51 -0.51
CA GLY A 63 -1.98 -6.93 0.88
C GLY A 63 -1.28 -8.29 1.06
N ALA A 64 -0.95 -8.65 2.30
CA ALA A 64 -0.17 -9.86 2.59
C ALA A 64 -0.94 -11.16 2.27
N GLN A 65 -0.20 -12.24 2.00
CA GLN A 65 -0.78 -13.56 1.78
C GLN A 65 -1.38 -14.12 3.07
N GLY A 66 -2.63 -14.56 3.00
CA GLY A 66 -3.34 -15.20 4.11
C GLY A 66 -4.19 -14.20 4.91
N ARG A 67 -5.21 -14.72 5.61
CA ARG A 67 -6.28 -13.91 6.19
C ARG A 67 -5.93 -13.16 7.47
N ASN A 68 -4.87 -13.60 8.17
CA ASN A 68 -4.46 -13.06 9.47
C ASN A 68 -3.08 -12.40 9.44
N ALA A 69 -2.62 -11.99 8.25
CA ALA A 69 -1.27 -11.44 8.05
C ALA A 69 -1.26 -9.90 8.01
N ASN A 70 -2.41 -9.23 8.02
CA ASN A 70 -2.56 -7.78 7.83
C ASN A 70 -2.97 -7.04 9.10
N GLY A 71 -2.60 -7.57 10.28
CA GLY A 71 -2.90 -6.95 11.57
C GLY A 71 -4.40 -6.92 11.86
N ALA A 72 -4.95 -5.72 12.07
CA ALA A 72 -6.38 -5.52 12.35
C ALA A 72 -7.24 -5.53 11.08
N LEU A 73 -6.64 -5.59 9.89
CA LEU A 73 -7.38 -5.55 8.63
C LEU A 73 -7.86 -6.95 8.24
N THR A 74 -9.09 -7.02 7.74
CA THR A 74 -9.71 -8.29 7.35
C THR A 74 -9.16 -8.82 6.03
N ASN A 75 -8.90 -10.13 6.01
CA ASN A 75 -8.39 -10.89 4.87
C ASN A 75 -7.04 -10.39 4.32
N GLY A 76 -6.73 -10.70 3.06
CA GLY A 76 -5.39 -10.55 2.48
C GLY A 76 -5.41 -10.55 0.96
N LYS A 77 -4.24 -10.83 0.35
CA LYS A 77 -4.05 -10.97 -1.09
C LYS A 77 -5.20 -11.75 -1.75
N GLY A 78 -5.69 -11.25 -2.88
CA GLY A 78 -6.74 -11.89 -3.68
C GLY A 78 -8.15 -11.53 -3.23
N THR A 79 -8.31 -10.48 -2.44
CA THR A 79 -9.60 -10.08 -1.86
C THR A 79 -9.79 -8.56 -1.91
N VAL A 80 -11.05 -8.11 -1.88
CA VAL A 80 -11.41 -6.67 -1.90
C VAL A 80 -11.59 -6.06 -0.50
N TRP A 81 -11.25 -6.81 0.55
CA TRP A 81 -11.24 -6.33 1.94
C TRP A 81 -10.03 -5.40 2.18
N GLU A 82 -10.04 -4.62 3.25
CA GLU A 82 -8.94 -3.71 3.59
C GLU A 82 -7.61 -4.45 3.70
N GLY A 83 -7.59 -5.68 4.21
CA GLY A 83 -6.36 -6.47 4.28
C GLY A 83 -5.83 -6.93 2.92
N GLY A 84 -6.65 -6.93 1.88
CA GLY A 84 -6.24 -7.21 0.50
C GLY A 84 -5.84 -5.98 -0.30
N LEU A 85 -6.48 -4.83 -0.03
CA LEU A 85 -6.32 -3.60 -0.82
C LEU A 85 -5.37 -2.58 -0.19
N ARG A 86 -5.37 -2.45 1.14
CA ARG A 86 -4.58 -1.44 1.83
C ARG A 86 -3.12 -1.89 1.93
N VAL A 87 -2.23 -1.07 1.37
CA VAL A 87 -0.79 -1.30 1.30
C VAL A 87 -0.02 -0.12 1.90
N PRO A 88 1.24 -0.30 2.35
CA PRO A 88 2.06 0.84 2.75
C PRO A 88 2.33 1.75 1.54
N LEU A 89 2.36 3.06 1.78
CA LEU A 89 2.93 4.04 0.86
C LEU A 89 3.80 4.99 1.67
N VAL A 90 5.11 4.95 1.44
CA VAL A 90 6.09 5.85 2.07
C VAL A 90 6.79 6.63 0.97
N VAL A 91 6.84 7.94 1.12
CA VAL A 91 7.49 8.82 0.14
C VAL A 91 8.47 9.75 0.86
N ALA A 92 9.69 9.81 0.36
CA ALA A 92 10.73 10.72 0.83
C ALA A 92 11.37 11.43 -0.36
N GLY A 93 11.91 12.63 -0.15
CA GLY A 93 12.64 13.36 -1.19
C GLY A 93 12.54 14.87 -1.05
N PRO A 94 12.99 15.61 -2.08
CA PRO A 94 13.13 17.07 -2.02
C PRO A 94 11.84 17.82 -1.67
N GLY A 95 11.89 18.58 -0.57
CA GLY A 95 10.76 19.40 -0.11
C GLY A 95 9.59 18.61 0.48
N ILE A 96 9.76 17.32 0.80
CA ILE A 96 8.81 16.53 1.57
C ILE A 96 9.27 16.52 3.03
N PRO A 97 8.47 17.02 3.99
CA PRO A 97 8.85 17.04 5.40
C PRO A 97 8.94 15.62 5.98
N ALA A 98 9.99 15.38 6.78
CA ALA A 98 10.20 14.10 7.46
C ALA A 98 9.24 13.91 8.64
N GLY A 99 8.89 12.65 8.94
CA GLY A 99 8.08 12.30 10.11
C GLY A 99 6.60 12.72 10.02
N VAL A 100 6.13 13.13 8.85
CA VAL A 100 4.74 13.47 8.60
C VAL A 100 3.94 12.22 8.22
N PHE A 101 2.70 12.17 8.69
CA PHE A 101 1.75 11.11 8.40
C PHE A 101 0.44 11.71 7.86
N SER A 102 -0.23 11.01 6.95
CA SER A 102 -1.48 11.45 6.31
C SER A 102 -2.52 10.34 6.32
N HIS A 103 -3.77 10.70 6.60
CA HIS A 103 -4.94 9.84 6.44
C HIS A 103 -5.65 10.00 5.08
N VAL A 104 -5.13 10.87 4.19
CA VAL A 104 -5.71 11.06 2.85
C VAL A 104 -5.65 9.74 2.07
N ARG A 105 -6.79 9.33 1.52
CA ARG A 105 -6.89 8.11 0.72
C ARG A 105 -6.07 8.24 -0.58
N ALA A 106 -5.01 7.46 -0.66
CA ALA A 106 -4.20 7.25 -1.86
C ALA A 106 -4.53 5.91 -2.54
N SER A 107 -4.27 5.83 -3.84
CA SER A 107 -4.33 4.60 -4.63
C SER A 107 -3.10 4.52 -5.52
N THR A 108 -2.70 3.31 -5.94
CA THR A 108 -1.55 3.11 -6.82
C THR A 108 -1.69 3.83 -8.17
N VAL A 109 -2.93 4.10 -8.62
CA VAL A 109 -3.19 4.90 -9.82
C VAL A 109 -2.74 6.36 -9.68
N ASP A 110 -2.63 6.87 -8.45
CA ASP A 110 -2.17 8.23 -8.14
C ASP A 110 -0.65 8.38 -8.30
N ILE A 111 0.11 7.28 -8.36
CA ILE A 111 1.57 7.30 -8.41
C ILE A 111 2.07 7.98 -9.69
N LEU A 112 1.49 7.63 -10.85
CA LEU A 112 1.90 8.21 -12.14
C LEU A 112 1.78 9.75 -12.17
N PRO A 113 0.59 10.36 -11.92
CA PRO A 113 0.47 11.81 -11.92
C PRO A 113 1.31 12.47 -10.81
N THR A 114 1.51 11.80 -9.67
CA THR A 114 2.39 12.30 -8.60
C THR A 114 3.84 12.38 -9.06
N ILE A 115 4.38 11.33 -9.67
CA ILE A 115 5.76 11.31 -10.19
C ILE A 115 5.96 12.40 -11.24
N LEU A 116 5.00 12.55 -12.17
CA LEU A 116 5.07 13.57 -13.20
C LEU A 116 5.11 14.98 -12.61
N GLU A 117 4.28 15.28 -11.61
CA GLU A 117 4.31 16.59 -10.94
C GLU A 117 5.60 16.81 -10.15
N LEU A 118 6.08 15.81 -9.39
CA LEU A 118 7.34 15.90 -8.65
C LEU A 118 8.55 16.09 -9.58
N ALA A 119 8.50 15.52 -10.79
CA ALA A 119 9.48 15.72 -11.85
C ALA A 119 9.31 17.05 -12.60
N SER A 120 8.37 17.92 -12.18
CA SER A 120 8.03 19.18 -12.86
C SER A 120 7.65 18.99 -14.34
N ALA A 121 7.11 17.82 -14.70
CA ALA A 121 6.62 17.58 -16.04
C ALA A 121 5.33 18.41 -16.28
N PRO A 122 5.11 18.91 -17.52
CA PRO A 122 3.86 19.58 -17.85
C PRO A 122 2.65 18.69 -17.55
N SER A 123 1.56 19.26 -17.04
CA SER A 123 0.34 18.52 -16.72
C SER A 123 -0.25 17.76 -17.92
N ALA A 124 -0.06 18.30 -19.14
CA ALA A 124 -0.42 17.64 -20.40
C ALA A 124 0.32 16.32 -20.65
N THR A 125 1.36 16.00 -19.89
CA THR A 125 2.09 14.73 -19.94
C THR A 125 1.27 13.57 -19.39
N VAL A 126 0.30 13.83 -18.49
CA VAL A 126 -0.57 12.77 -17.96
C VAL A 126 -1.45 12.25 -19.10
N PRO A 127 -1.37 10.95 -19.45
CA PRO A 127 -2.18 10.39 -20.53
C PRO A 127 -3.69 10.55 -20.27
N ARG A 128 -4.46 10.73 -21.35
CA ARG A 128 -5.92 10.72 -21.25
C ARG A 128 -6.42 9.39 -20.69
N GLY A 129 -7.40 9.44 -19.79
CA GLY A 129 -7.98 8.26 -19.17
C GLY A 129 -7.29 7.80 -17.88
N VAL A 130 -6.19 8.44 -17.46
CA VAL A 130 -5.67 8.25 -16.11
C VAL A 130 -6.66 8.81 -15.10
N GLU A 131 -7.15 7.95 -14.21
CA GLU A 131 -8.12 8.32 -13.16
C GLU A 131 -7.45 8.79 -11.86
N GLY A 132 -6.16 8.50 -11.72
CA GLY A 132 -5.36 8.93 -10.58
C GLY A 132 -5.16 10.44 -10.54
N ILE A 133 -4.85 10.94 -9.36
CA ILE A 133 -4.55 12.36 -9.11
C ILE A 133 -3.21 12.50 -8.40
N SER A 134 -2.51 13.61 -8.65
CA SER A 134 -1.25 13.86 -7.96
C SER A 134 -1.46 14.07 -6.46
N LEU A 135 -0.60 13.44 -5.68
CA LEU A 135 -0.49 13.58 -4.22
C LEU A 135 0.60 14.59 -3.83
N ALA A 136 1.27 15.25 -4.78
CA ALA A 136 2.38 16.16 -4.47
C ALA A 136 1.98 17.28 -3.48
N GLY A 137 0.75 17.78 -3.57
CA GLY A 137 0.20 18.74 -2.60
C GLY A 137 0.06 18.19 -1.18
N VAL A 138 -0.33 16.91 -1.05
CA VAL A 138 -0.40 16.19 0.23
C VAL A 138 1.01 15.99 0.78
N LEU A 139 1.94 15.60 -0.09
CA LEU A 139 3.31 15.28 0.27
C LEU A 139 4.13 16.52 0.70
N LYS A 140 3.95 17.66 0.04
CA LYS A 140 4.84 18.83 0.21
C LYS A 140 4.21 19.98 1.00
N ASN A 141 2.88 20.05 1.06
CA ASN A 141 2.18 21.22 1.60
C ASN A 141 1.34 20.85 2.83
N ASP A 142 0.22 20.16 2.64
CA ASP A 142 -0.77 19.91 3.70
C ASP A 142 -1.17 18.43 3.68
N PRO A 143 -0.71 17.62 4.66
CA PRO A 143 -0.96 16.18 4.69
C PRO A 143 -2.43 15.83 4.90
N ASP A 144 -3.28 16.76 5.36
CA ASP A 144 -4.70 16.50 5.61
C ASP A 144 -5.60 16.99 4.46
N LYS A 145 -5.05 17.76 3.53
CA LYS A 145 -5.80 18.31 2.39
C LYS A 145 -5.84 17.34 1.21
N ALA A 146 -6.89 16.52 1.18
CA ALA A 146 -7.15 15.63 0.05
C ALA A 146 -7.27 16.38 -1.29
N PRO A 147 -6.64 15.90 -2.38
CA PRO A 147 -6.80 16.50 -3.70
C PRO A 147 -8.21 16.22 -4.24
N LYS A 148 -8.74 17.16 -5.04
CA LYS A 148 -10.08 17.03 -5.63
C LYS A 148 -10.05 16.06 -6.82
N ARG A 149 -10.56 14.85 -6.60
CA ARG A 149 -10.73 13.83 -7.66
C ARG A 149 -11.86 14.21 -8.63
N GLN A 150 -11.81 13.69 -9.85
CA GLN A 150 -12.89 13.87 -10.83
C GLN A 150 -14.18 13.14 -10.43
N ARG A 151 -14.02 11.99 -9.77
CA ARG A 151 -15.08 11.22 -9.12
C ARG A 151 -14.74 11.12 -7.64
N GLU A 152 -15.75 11.26 -6.79
CA GLU A 152 -15.57 11.15 -5.34
C GLU A 152 -15.35 9.70 -4.92
N GLU A 153 -15.88 8.77 -5.71
CA GLU A 153 -15.78 7.34 -5.51
C GLU A 153 -14.46 6.77 -6.04
N LEU A 154 -13.90 5.81 -5.30
CA LEU A 154 -12.86 4.91 -5.80
C LEU A 154 -13.48 3.52 -5.96
N VAL A 155 -13.39 2.95 -7.18
CA VAL A 155 -13.96 1.64 -7.50
C VAL A 155 -12.83 0.63 -7.72
N ILE A 156 -12.91 -0.48 -7.03
CA ILE A 156 -12.02 -1.64 -7.21
C ILE A 156 -12.89 -2.76 -7.74
N HIS A 157 -12.51 -3.30 -8.90
CA HIS A 157 -13.18 -4.42 -9.51
C HIS A 157 -12.23 -5.61 -9.55
N PHE A 158 -12.63 -6.74 -8.94
CA PHE A 158 -11.85 -7.97 -8.92
C PHE A 158 -12.68 -9.11 -9.53
N PRO A 159 -12.73 -9.23 -10.88
CA PRO A 159 -13.53 -10.23 -11.59
C PRO A 159 -12.84 -11.59 -11.68
N HIS A 160 -12.19 -12.02 -10.61
CA HIS A 160 -11.37 -13.24 -10.62
C HIS A 160 -11.81 -14.21 -9.53
N TYR A 161 -11.65 -15.50 -9.83
CA TYR A 161 -11.61 -16.55 -8.83
C TYR A 161 -10.16 -16.69 -8.37
N ASP A 162 -9.92 -16.46 -7.09
CA ASP A 162 -8.61 -16.66 -6.45
C ASP A 162 -8.80 -17.54 -5.20
N LYS A 163 -7.83 -17.56 -4.30
CA LYS A 163 -7.80 -18.42 -3.09
C LYS A 163 -8.93 -18.14 -2.08
N ASP A 164 -9.79 -17.16 -2.31
CA ASP A 164 -10.93 -16.84 -1.44
C ASP A 164 -12.24 -17.38 -2.01
N GLU A 165 -13.04 -18.01 -1.14
CA GLU A 165 -14.31 -18.66 -1.50
C GLU A 165 -15.41 -17.70 -1.98
N ALA A 166 -15.22 -16.39 -1.84
CA ALA A 166 -16.23 -15.38 -2.14
C ALA A 166 -16.42 -15.09 -3.64
N GLY A 167 -15.47 -15.51 -4.49
CA GLY A 167 -15.52 -15.29 -5.93
C GLY A 167 -15.37 -13.82 -6.36
N PRO A 168 -15.75 -13.49 -7.61
CA PRO A 168 -15.70 -12.13 -8.14
C PRO A 168 -16.41 -11.11 -7.24
N ALA A 169 -15.74 -9.97 -7.00
CA ALA A 169 -16.24 -8.93 -6.12
C ALA A 169 -15.90 -7.53 -6.62
N SER A 170 -16.60 -6.53 -6.11
CA SER A 170 -16.24 -5.11 -6.27
C SER A 170 -16.36 -4.36 -4.97
N ALA A 171 -15.45 -3.42 -4.74
CA ALA A 171 -15.50 -2.49 -3.64
C ALA A 171 -15.64 -1.06 -4.16
N ILE A 172 -16.46 -0.26 -3.49
CA ILE A 172 -16.63 1.18 -3.77
C ILE A 172 -16.36 1.92 -2.48
N TYR A 173 -15.39 2.83 -2.51
CA TYR A 173 -15.14 3.77 -1.41
C TYR A 173 -15.80 5.10 -1.73
N LEU A 174 -16.55 5.67 -0.77
CA LEU A 174 -17.11 7.02 -0.86
C LEU A 174 -17.12 7.66 0.53
N GLY A 175 -16.40 8.79 0.70
CA GLY A 175 -16.17 9.37 2.02
C GLY A 175 -15.48 8.36 2.94
N ASN A 176 -16.03 8.11 4.14
CA ASN A 176 -15.56 7.08 5.07
C ASN A 176 -16.15 5.70 4.79
N HIS A 177 -17.11 5.59 3.88
CA HIS A 177 -17.83 4.35 3.66
C HIS A 177 -17.16 3.49 2.60
N LYS A 178 -17.30 2.17 2.76
CA LYS A 178 -16.94 1.18 1.77
C LYS A 178 -18.08 0.20 1.57
N LEU A 179 -18.53 0.06 0.33
CA LEU A 179 -19.50 -0.96 -0.08
C LEU A 179 -18.76 -2.09 -0.79
N ILE A 180 -18.99 -3.33 -0.39
CA ILE A 180 -18.54 -4.54 -1.10
C ILE A 180 -19.75 -5.23 -1.71
N ARG A 181 -19.68 -5.60 -2.99
CA ARG A 181 -20.64 -6.49 -3.67
C ARG A 181 -19.93 -7.78 -4.07
N PHE A 182 -20.49 -8.91 -3.66
CA PHE A 182 -20.10 -10.24 -4.12
C PHE A 182 -21.03 -10.68 -5.26
N TYR A 183 -20.47 -11.11 -6.38
CA TYR A 183 -21.28 -11.43 -7.56
C TYR A 183 -21.88 -12.84 -7.50
N GLU A 184 -21.22 -13.79 -6.83
CA GLU A 184 -21.74 -15.17 -6.72
C GLU A 184 -22.96 -15.26 -5.80
N THR A 185 -22.96 -14.51 -4.69
CA THR A 185 -24.01 -14.55 -3.67
C THR A 185 -24.99 -13.38 -3.78
N GLU A 186 -24.70 -12.40 -4.64
CA GLU A 186 -25.38 -11.10 -4.73
C GLU A 186 -25.43 -10.31 -3.41
N GLN A 187 -24.66 -10.73 -2.40
CA GLN A 187 -24.58 -10.06 -1.12
C GLN A 187 -23.88 -8.71 -1.25
N ARG A 188 -24.32 -7.78 -0.41
CA ARG A 188 -23.76 -6.43 -0.30
C ARG A 188 -23.47 -6.14 1.16
N GLN A 189 -22.29 -5.63 1.44
CA GLN A 189 -21.86 -5.26 2.79
C GLN A 189 -21.36 -3.83 2.78
N LEU A 190 -21.81 -3.02 3.73
CA LEU A 190 -21.47 -1.61 3.84
C LEU A 190 -20.80 -1.38 5.20
N PHE A 191 -19.62 -0.76 5.17
CA PHE A 191 -18.82 -0.47 6.35
C PHE A 191 -18.54 1.03 6.44
N ASP A 192 -18.50 1.58 7.66
CA ASP A 192 -17.92 2.90 7.95
C ASP A 192 -16.50 2.69 8.48
N LEU A 193 -15.51 2.95 7.61
CA LEU A 193 -14.09 2.71 7.90
C LEU A 193 -13.50 3.68 8.93
N SER A 194 -14.24 4.74 9.31
CA SER A 194 -13.79 5.66 10.37
C SER A 194 -13.99 5.07 11.77
N THR A 195 -14.94 4.16 11.91
CA THR A 195 -15.24 3.47 13.18
C THR A 195 -14.97 1.97 13.14
N ASP A 196 -14.96 1.38 11.94
CA ASP A 196 -14.77 -0.04 11.73
C ASP A 196 -13.74 -0.30 10.61
N LEU A 197 -12.47 -0.29 11.03
CA LEU A 197 -11.35 -0.58 10.12
C LEU A 197 -11.22 -2.09 9.82
N ALA A 198 -11.80 -2.94 10.65
CA ALA A 198 -11.74 -4.38 10.53
C ALA A 198 -12.87 -4.94 9.65
N GLU A 199 -13.84 -4.14 9.25
CA GLU A 199 -14.97 -4.56 8.41
C GLU A 199 -15.75 -5.73 9.06
N GLN A 200 -16.19 -5.56 10.31
CA GLN A 200 -16.84 -6.57 11.18
C GLN A 200 -18.27 -6.20 11.61
#